data_AF-K1SE87-F1
#
_entry.id   AF-K1SE87-F1
#
_cell.length_a   1.000
_cell.length_b   1.000
_cell.length_c   1.000
_cell.angle_alpha   90.00
_cell.angle_beta   90.00
_cell.angle_gamma   90.00
#
_symmetry.space_group_name_H-M   'P 1'
#
loop_
_entity.id
_entity.type
_entity.pdbx_description
1 polymer ?
#
loop_
_entity_poly.entity_id
_entity_poly.type
_entity_poly.pdbx_seq_one_letter_code
_entity_poly.pdbx_strand_id
1 'polypeptide(L)'
;GYYVLSRGDSFSQMALNILHIPVNFGCEIGHLWYIYMLIGLYLVTPIISPWLQQASKRELEGYLGLWIITTFLPYIHLVYPEVLGEAFWNDTPLLYYFTGFIGYFILGYYLKRFGYPSAALSWIILIVGFALSAGIFCSRIDTVPTVPELELSWGFCTVNVFLMTLGLFSLIGRL
;
A
#
# COMPACT_ATOMS: atom_id res chain seq x y z
N GLY A 1 -19.31 19.72 -9.70
CA GLY A 1 -19.99 19.48 -10.98
C GLY A 1 -20.86 18.25 -10.91
N TYR A 2 -20.26 17.06 -10.89
CA TYR A 2 -20.99 15.79 -10.92
C TYR A 2 -22.09 15.67 -9.85
N TYR A 3 -21.79 15.87 -8.56
CA TYR A 3 -22.80 15.71 -7.49
C TYR A 3 -23.88 16.78 -7.44
N VAL A 4 -23.56 18.01 -7.88
CA VAL A 4 -24.57 19.06 -8.06
C VAL A 4 -25.58 18.62 -9.13
N LEU A 5 -25.12 17.92 -10.17
CA LEU A 5 -25.97 17.44 -11.26
C LEU A 5 -26.64 16.08 -10.97
N SER A 6 -26.01 15.19 -10.20
CA SER A 6 -26.45 13.81 -10.00
C SER A 6 -27.13 13.53 -8.67
N ARG A 7 -26.75 14.24 -7.60
CA ARG A 7 -27.32 14.12 -6.24
C ARG A 7 -28.12 15.35 -5.81
N GLY A 8 -28.08 16.44 -6.58
CA GLY A 8 -28.74 17.71 -6.23
C GLY A 8 -28.00 18.49 -5.15
N ASP A 9 -26.71 18.25 -4.95
CA ASP A 9 -25.88 19.01 -4.00
C ASP A 9 -25.93 20.50 -4.36
N SER A 10 -25.93 21.37 -3.34
CA SER A 10 -25.85 22.81 -3.57
C SER A 10 -24.47 23.20 -4.10
N PHE A 11 -24.40 24.32 -4.83
CA PHE A 11 -23.12 24.91 -5.23
C PHE A 11 -22.25 25.29 -4.02
N SER A 12 -22.85 25.64 -2.88
CA SER A 12 -22.12 25.89 -1.64
C SER A 12 -21.49 24.61 -1.07
N GLN A 13 -22.20 23.48 -1.11
CA GLN A 13 -21.64 22.19 -0.70
C GLN A 13 -20.47 21.77 -1.61
N MET A 14 -20.61 21.98 -2.92
CA MET A 14 -19.52 21.76 -3.87
C MET A 14 -18.30 22.61 -3.53
N ALA A 15 -18.49 23.89 -3.23
CA ALA A 15 -17.39 24.79 -2.86
C ALA A 15 -16.72 24.37 -1.55
N LEU A 16 -17.49 24.00 -0.52
CA LEU A 16 -16.97 23.48 0.74
C LEU A 16 -16.15 22.20 0.53
N ASN A 17 -16.66 21.26 -0.28
CA ASN A 17 -15.95 20.03 -0.61
C ASN A 17 -14.61 20.33 -1.29
N ILE A 18 -14.55 21.29 -2.23
CA ILE A 18 -13.30 21.68 -2.88
C ILE A 18 -12.32 22.32 -1.88
N LEU A 19 -12.81 23.22 -1.02
CA LEU A 19 -11.99 23.89 -0.01
C LEU A 19 -11.50 22.94 1.09
N HIS A 20 -12.12 21.79 1.25
CA HIS A 20 -11.67 20.75 2.18
C HIS A 20 -10.45 19.98 1.64
N ILE A 21 -10.28 19.87 0.31
CA ILE A 21 -9.20 19.09 -0.37
C ILE A 21 -7.77 19.35 0.13
N PRO A 22 -7.37 20.55 0.60
CA PRO A 22 -6.03 20.73 1.17
C PRO A 22 -5.84 20.09 2.56
N VAL A 23 -6.92 19.82 3.29
CA VAL A 23 -6.91 19.30 4.67
C VAL A 23 -7.37 17.84 4.74
N ASN A 24 -8.42 17.48 3.99
CA ASN A 24 -8.90 16.11 3.83
C ASN A 24 -9.70 15.96 2.51
N PHE A 25 -10.09 14.76 2.08
CA PHE A 25 -10.82 14.60 0.80
C PHE A 25 -12.19 15.29 0.84
N GLY A 26 -12.56 15.88 -0.29
CA GLY A 26 -13.68 16.83 -0.36
C GLY A 26 -15.06 16.22 -0.20
N CYS A 27 -15.24 14.99 -0.65
CA CYS A 27 -16.45 14.21 -0.43
C CYS A 27 -16.00 12.78 -0.12
N GLU A 28 -16.90 11.95 0.42
CA GLU A 28 -16.64 10.52 0.65
C GLU A 28 -16.49 9.70 -0.65
N ILE A 29 -16.02 10.32 -1.73
CA ILE A 29 -15.34 9.62 -2.81
C ILE A 29 -13.98 9.18 -2.26
N GLY A 30 -13.91 7.92 -1.84
CA GLY A 30 -12.68 7.22 -1.44
C GLY A 30 -11.67 7.01 -2.59
N HIS A 31 -11.56 7.93 -3.54
CA HIS A 31 -10.53 7.90 -4.59
C HIS A 31 -9.43 8.93 -4.34
N LEU A 32 -9.67 10.03 -3.62
CA LEU A 32 -8.65 11.09 -3.43
C LEU A 32 -7.65 10.78 -2.31
N TRP A 33 -7.88 9.73 -1.51
CA TRP A 33 -7.00 9.36 -0.39
C TRP A 33 -5.54 9.13 -0.83
N TYR A 34 -5.32 8.57 -2.03
CA TYR A 34 -3.97 8.28 -2.50
C TYR A 34 -3.16 9.56 -2.78
N ILE A 35 -3.80 10.72 -2.97
CA ILE A 35 -3.08 11.99 -3.15
C ILE A 35 -2.32 12.36 -1.87
N TYR A 36 -2.93 12.18 -0.70
CA TYR A 36 -2.28 12.41 0.60
C TYR A 36 -1.09 11.48 0.79
N MET A 37 -1.27 10.21 0.43
CA MET A 37 -0.19 9.24 0.43
C MET A 37 0.96 9.68 -0.52
N LEU A 38 0.65 10.15 -1.72
CA LEU A 38 1.67 10.62 -2.67
C LEU A 38 2.41 11.82 -2.12
N ILE A 39 1.70 12.82 -1.57
CA ILE A 39 2.31 13.99 -0.92
C ILE A 39 3.30 13.54 0.16
N GLY A 40 2.90 12.59 1.03
CA GLY A 40 3.78 12.02 2.05
C GLY A 40 5.06 11.39 1.46
N LEU A 41 4.93 10.61 0.39
CA LEU A 41 6.08 10.03 -0.32
C LEU A 41 6.98 11.11 -0.94
N TYR A 42 6.42 12.15 -1.54
CA TYR A 42 7.20 13.24 -2.13
C TYR A 42 7.94 14.06 -1.06
N LEU A 43 7.34 14.26 0.11
CA LEU A 43 7.97 14.94 1.23
C LEU A 43 9.15 14.14 1.79
N VAL A 44 9.03 12.81 1.89
CA VAL A 44 10.12 11.97 2.41
C VAL A 44 11.22 11.73 1.37
N THR A 45 10.89 11.78 0.07
CA THR A 45 11.83 11.51 -1.04
C THR A 45 13.16 12.26 -0.93
N PRO A 46 13.23 13.60 -0.76
CA PRO A 46 14.51 14.30 -0.66
C PRO A 46 15.34 13.88 0.57
N ILE A 47 14.70 13.37 1.62
CA ILE A 47 15.36 12.94 2.85
C ILE A 47 15.98 11.54 2.68
N ILE A 48 15.25 10.61 2.06
CA ILE A 48 15.73 9.23 1.88
C ILE A 48 16.60 9.05 0.64
N SER A 49 16.51 9.95 -0.35
CA SER A 49 17.27 9.86 -1.60
C SER A 49 18.78 9.75 -1.40
N PRO A 50 19.44 10.59 -0.55
CA PRO A 50 20.87 10.46 -0.28
C PRO A 50 21.24 9.12 0.37
N TRP A 51 20.40 8.61 1.27
CA TRP A 51 20.60 7.31 1.89
C TRP A 51 20.48 6.19 0.86
N LEU A 52 19.42 6.18 0.03
CA LEU A 52 19.22 5.17 -1.01
C LEU A 52 20.39 5.07 -1.98
N GLN A 53 20.99 6.21 -2.36
CA GLN A 53 22.16 6.27 -3.23
C GLN A 53 23.41 5.61 -2.61
N GLN A 54 23.62 5.80 -1.30
CA GLN A 54 24.79 5.32 -0.58
C GLN A 54 24.61 3.90 -0.03
N ALA A 55 23.39 3.52 0.31
CA ALA A 55 23.06 2.23 0.90
C ALA A 55 23.54 1.08 0.02
N SER A 56 24.21 0.13 0.66
CA SER A 56 24.63 -1.14 0.06
C SER A 56 23.43 -2.02 -0.24
N LYS A 57 23.65 -3.02 -1.11
CA LYS A 57 22.63 -4.03 -1.43
C LYS A 57 22.07 -4.70 -0.17
N ARG A 58 22.94 -5.08 0.77
CA ARG A 58 22.56 -5.76 2.02
C ARG A 58 21.74 -4.88 2.95
N GLU A 59 22.03 -3.59 3.03
CA GLU A 59 21.24 -2.66 3.85
C GLU A 59 19.82 -2.50 3.29
N LEU A 60 19.67 -2.39 1.98
CA LEU A 60 18.36 -2.36 1.35
C LEU A 60 17.62 -3.70 1.47
N GLU A 61 18.31 -4.83 1.32
CA GLU A 61 17.74 -6.16 1.57
C GLU A 61 17.28 -6.33 3.03
N GLY A 62 18.05 -5.81 4.01
CA GLY A 62 17.67 -5.82 5.42
C GLY A 62 16.42 -4.99 5.70
N TYR A 63 16.35 -3.76 5.16
CA TYR A 63 15.16 -2.91 5.25
C TYR A 63 13.95 -3.60 4.60
N LEU A 64 14.10 -4.08 3.36
CA LEU A 64 13.02 -4.74 2.63
C LEU A 64 12.59 -6.04 3.30
N GLY A 65 13.51 -6.77 3.95
CA GLY A 65 13.19 -7.96 4.74
C GLY A 65 12.25 -7.63 5.90
N LEU A 66 12.56 -6.58 6.67
CA LEU A 66 11.69 -6.11 7.75
C LEU A 66 10.34 -5.62 7.22
N TRP A 67 10.33 -4.85 6.13
CA TRP A 67 9.09 -4.38 5.50
C TRP A 67 8.25 -5.54 4.93
N ILE A 68 8.87 -6.57 4.34
CA ILE A 68 8.15 -7.76 3.87
C ILE A 68 7.48 -8.47 5.06
N ILE A 69 8.13 -8.56 6.22
CA ILE A 69 7.50 -9.12 7.44
C ILE A 69 6.23 -8.34 7.81
N THR A 70 6.24 -7.00 7.69
CA THR A 70 5.03 -6.22 8.00
C THR A 70 3.87 -6.54 7.06
N THR A 71 4.14 -7.00 5.84
CA THR A 71 3.08 -7.37 4.88
C THR A 71 2.28 -8.62 5.27
N PHE A 72 2.77 -9.38 6.26
CA PHE A 72 2.05 -10.53 6.83
C PHE A 72 1.22 -10.16 8.06
N LEU A 73 1.47 -9.00 8.71
CA LEU A 73 0.74 -8.59 9.91
C LEU A 73 -0.78 -8.59 9.73
N PRO A 74 -1.35 -8.09 8.61
CA PRO A 74 -2.81 -8.14 8.41
C PRO A 74 -3.39 -9.55 8.45
N TYR A 75 -2.63 -10.57 8.03
CA TYR A 75 -3.04 -11.97 8.10
C TYR A 75 -2.82 -12.58 9.49
N ILE A 76 -1.76 -12.18 10.18
CA ILE A 76 -1.50 -12.60 11.56
C ILE A 76 -2.65 -12.16 12.47
N HIS A 77 -3.23 -10.97 12.23
CA HIS A 77 -4.36 -10.42 13.00
C HIS A 77 -5.66 -11.24 12.87
N LEU A 78 -5.76 -12.15 11.90
CA LEU A 78 -6.87 -13.11 11.84
C LEU A 78 -6.82 -14.15 12.98
N VAL A 79 -5.64 -14.37 13.58
CA VAL A 79 -5.43 -15.38 14.62
C VAL A 79 -4.95 -14.73 15.93
N TYR A 80 -4.09 -13.72 15.85
CA TYR A 80 -3.54 -12.98 16.97
C TYR A 80 -3.87 -11.49 16.80
N PRO A 81 -4.95 -10.97 17.40
CA PRO A 81 -5.46 -9.62 17.14
C PRO A 81 -4.45 -8.49 17.36
N GLU A 82 -3.50 -8.68 18.28
CA GLU A 82 -2.45 -7.72 18.60
C GLU A 82 -1.11 -8.46 18.74
N VAL A 83 -0.07 -7.97 18.07
CA VAL A 83 1.30 -8.51 18.16
C VAL A 83 2.33 -7.38 18.23
N LEU A 84 3.58 -7.71 18.60
CA LEU A 84 4.72 -6.76 18.51
C LEU A 84 4.50 -5.41 19.21
N GLY A 85 3.74 -5.40 20.31
CA GLY A 85 3.45 -4.21 21.10
C GLY A 85 2.29 -3.36 20.57
N GLU A 86 1.49 -3.86 19.64
CA GLU A 86 0.19 -3.27 19.30
C GLU A 86 -0.72 -3.24 20.53
N ALA A 87 -1.44 -2.14 20.67
CA ALA A 87 -2.47 -1.94 21.66
C ALA A 87 -3.37 -0.79 21.18
N PHE A 88 -4.62 -0.74 21.63
CA PHE A 88 -5.54 0.36 21.28
C PHE A 88 -5.02 1.77 21.63
N TRP A 89 -4.04 1.88 22.54
CA TRP A 89 -3.39 3.14 22.96
C TRP A 89 -1.99 3.34 22.38
N ASN A 90 -1.45 2.36 21.63
CA ASN A 90 -0.14 2.45 21.00
C ASN A 90 -0.25 2.46 19.47
N ASP A 91 -0.32 3.65 18.90
CA ASP A 91 -0.35 3.85 17.44
C ASP A 91 1.01 3.59 16.76
N THR A 92 2.07 3.35 17.53
CA THR A 92 3.44 3.18 17.04
C THR A 92 4.09 1.88 17.55
N PRO A 93 3.60 0.70 17.12
CA PRO A 93 4.17 -0.59 17.52
C PRO A 93 5.57 -0.82 16.93
N LEU A 94 6.24 -1.93 17.30
CA LEU A 94 7.64 -2.22 16.98
C LEU A 94 8.05 -1.93 15.53
N LEU A 95 7.20 -2.31 14.55
CA LEU A 95 7.49 -2.22 13.12
C LEU A 95 6.86 -0.98 12.44
N TYR A 96 6.41 0.01 13.21
CA TYR A 96 5.75 1.22 12.70
C TYR A 96 6.56 1.94 11.60
N TYR A 97 7.88 2.06 11.74
CA TYR A 97 8.74 2.72 10.73
C TYR A 97 9.11 1.83 9.52
N PHE A 98 8.75 0.55 9.58
CA PHE A 98 9.03 -0.44 8.54
C PHE A 98 7.75 -0.86 7.80
N THR A 99 6.63 -0.16 7.96
CA THR A 99 5.36 -0.47 7.28
C THR A 99 4.97 0.64 6.28
N GLY A 100 3.90 0.41 5.53
CA GLY A 100 3.32 1.42 4.64
C GLY A 100 3.98 1.52 3.26
N PHE A 101 3.63 2.59 2.55
CA PHE A 101 3.93 2.75 1.11
C PHE A 101 5.40 3.02 0.79
N ILE A 102 6.19 3.48 1.76
CA ILE A 102 7.61 3.75 1.58
C ILE A 102 8.39 2.49 1.18
N GLY A 103 7.97 1.30 1.62
CA GLY A 103 8.63 0.06 1.22
C GLY A 103 8.42 -0.29 -0.26
N TYR A 104 7.27 0.07 -0.85
CA TYR A 104 7.09 -0.05 -2.31
C TYR A 104 8.01 0.89 -3.08
N PHE A 105 8.20 2.12 -2.58
CA PHE A 105 9.13 3.08 -3.17
C PHE A 105 10.58 2.54 -3.13
N ILE A 106 11.00 2.00 -1.99
CA ILE A 106 12.33 1.41 -1.81
C ILE A 106 12.49 0.13 -2.64
N LEU A 107 11.45 -0.70 -2.75
CA LEU A 107 11.44 -1.89 -3.60
C LEU A 107 11.67 -1.53 -5.08
N GLY A 108 10.98 -0.50 -5.59
CA GLY A 108 11.18 0.00 -6.94
C GLY A 108 12.61 0.48 -7.18
N TYR A 109 13.17 1.24 -6.23
CA TYR A 109 14.57 1.68 -6.28
C TYR A 109 15.54 0.48 -6.30
N TYR A 110 15.32 -0.48 -5.40
CA TYR A 110 16.15 -1.69 -5.27
C TYR A 110 16.18 -2.50 -6.57
N LEU A 111 15.01 -2.77 -7.15
CA LEU A 111 14.89 -3.52 -8.40
C LEU A 111 15.57 -2.80 -9.56
N LYS A 112 15.41 -1.47 -9.66
CA LYS A 112 16.08 -0.67 -10.67
C LYS A 112 17.61 -0.69 -10.54
N ARG A 113 18.13 -0.71 -9.32
CA ARG A 113 19.57 -0.66 -9.04
C ARG A 113 20.27 -2.01 -9.15
N PHE A 114 19.62 -3.09 -8.69
CA PHE A 114 20.25 -4.41 -8.56
C PHE A 114 19.67 -5.46 -9.51
N GLY A 115 18.71 -5.07 -10.34
CA GLY A 115 18.14 -5.90 -11.39
C GLY A 115 16.80 -6.52 -11.01
N TYR A 116 16.17 -7.06 -12.05
CA TYR A 116 14.80 -7.58 -12.00
C TYR A 116 14.80 -9.11 -12.11
N PRO A 117 13.91 -9.83 -11.37
CA PRO A 117 13.64 -11.25 -11.60
C PRO A 117 13.27 -11.52 -13.06
N SER A 118 13.62 -12.69 -13.64
CA SER A 118 13.34 -12.99 -15.06
C SER A 118 11.88 -12.71 -15.45
N ALA A 119 11.61 -12.40 -16.72
CA ALA A 119 10.24 -12.07 -17.17
C ALA A 119 9.24 -13.20 -16.84
N ALA A 120 9.65 -14.47 -17.04
CA ALA A 120 8.85 -15.63 -16.67
C ALA A 120 8.56 -15.67 -15.16
N LEU A 121 9.58 -15.50 -14.31
CA LEU A 121 9.41 -15.46 -12.86
C LEU A 121 8.53 -14.27 -12.43
N SER A 122 8.64 -13.12 -13.10
CA SER A 122 7.84 -11.94 -12.80
C SER A 122 6.36 -12.15 -13.10
N TRP A 123 6.03 -12.82 -14.21
CA TRP A 123 4.66 -13.24 -14.51
C TRP A 123 4.13 -14.24 -13.49
N ILE A 124 4.94 -15.24 -13.11
CA ILE A 124 4.54 -16.21 -12.08
C ILE A 124 4.22 -15.50 -10.76
N ILE A 125 5.11 -14.61 -10.29
CA ILE A 125 4.93 -13.84 -9.06
C ILE A 125 3.64 -12.99 -9.14
N LEU A 126 3.42 -12.29 -10.26
CA LEU A 126 2.23 -11.47 -10.47
C LEU A 126 0.93 -12.31 -10.45
N ILE A 127 0.92 -13.44 -11.16
CA ILE A 127 -0.24 -14.35 -11.21
C ILE A 127 -0.52 -14.95 -9.85
N VAL A 128 0.51 -15.36 -9.11
CA VAL A 128 0.35 -15.90 -7.74
C VAL A 128 -0.22 -14.84 -6.81
N GLY A 129 0.32 -13.62 -6.83
CA GLY A 129 -0.22 -12.51 -6.04
C GLY A 129 -1.69 -12.20 -6.38
N PHE A 130 -2.03 -12.22 -7.66
CA PHE A 130 -3.42 -12.04 -8.12
C PHE A 130 -4.33 -13.17 -7.68
N ALA A 131 -3.91 -14.43 -7.86
CA ALA A 131 -4.67 -15.62 -7.47
C ALA A 131 -4.92 -15.66 -5.96
N LEU A 132 -3.94 -15.27 -5.14
CA LEU A 132 -4.12 -15.12 -3.69
C LEU A 132 -5.16 -14.04 -3.38
N SER A 133 -5.04 -12.86 -3.99
CA SER A 133 -5.99 -11.76 -3.78
C SER A 133 -7.42 -12.17 -4.14
N ALA A 134 -7.61 -12.75 -5.33
CA ALA A 134 -8.91 -13.25 -5.80
C ALA A 134 -9.44 -14.41 -4.95
N GLY A 135 -8.59 -15.34 -4.54
CA GLY A 135 -8.98 -16.46 -3.69
C GLY A 135 -9.45 -16.02 -2.31
N ILE A 136 -8.75 -15.07 -1.69
CA ILE A 136 -9.15 -14.48 -0.39
C ILE A 136 -10.43 -13.68 -0.55
N PHE A 137 -10.58 -12.92 -1.64
CA PHE A 137 -11.83 -12.20 -1.93
C PHE A 137 -13.01 -13.16 -2.01
N CYS A 138 -12.92 -14.18 -2.89
CA CYS A 138 -14.00 -15.13 -3.11
C CYS A 138 -14.34 -15.97 -1.88
N SER A 139 -13.38 -16.26 -1.00
CA SER A 139 -13.66 -17.00 0.24
C SER A 139 -14.30 -16.14 1.33
N ARG A 140 -14.15 -14.80 1.24
CA ARG A 140 -14.58 -13.88 2.28
C ARG A 140 -15.81 -13.04 1.94
N ILE A 141 -16.10 -12.81 0.65
CA ILE A 141 -17.18 -11.92 0.19
C ILE A 141 -18.55 -12.21 0.83
N ASP A 142 -18.89 -13.48 1.02
CA ASP A 142 -20.17 -13.90 1.61
C ASP A 142 -20.09 -14.21 3.12
N THR A 143 -18.90 -14.09 3.73
CA THR A 143 -18.67 -14.53 5.13
C THR A 143 -18.31 -13.40 6.08
N VAL A 144 -17.69 -12.32 5.59
CA VAL A 144 -17.33 -11.17 6.43
C VAL A 144 -18.44 -10.12 6.45
N PRO A 145 -18.76 -9.53 7.61
CA PRO A 145 -19.86 -8.58 7.74
C PRO A 145 -19.53 -7.17 7.24
N THR A 146 -18.25 -6.83 7.05
CA THR A 146 -17.81 -5.45 6.77
C THR A 146 -16.83 -5.37 5.60
N VAL A 147 -16.87 -4.24 4.88
CA VAL A 147 -15.93 -3.96 3.78
C VAL A 147 -14.47 -3.93 4.24
N PRO A 148 -14.09 -3.31 5.38
CA PRO A 148 -12.70 -3.33 5.84
C PRO A 148 -12.15 -4.73 6.12
N GLU A 149 -12.97 -5.67 6.57
CA GLU A 149 -12.54 -7.07 6.73
C GLU A 149 -12.30 -7.75 5.38
N LEU A 150 -13.12 -7.43 4.39
CA LEU A 150 -12.99 -7.91 3.02
C LEU A 150 -11.76 -7.31 2.32
N GLU A 151 -11.42 -6.04 2.64
CA GLU A 151 -10.27 -5.31 2.12
C GLU A 151 -8.95 -6.04 2.38
N LEU A 152 -8.86 -6.97 3.34
CA LEU A 152 -7.67 -7.80 3.50
C LEU A 152 -7.24 -8.47 2.17
N SER A 153 -8.19 -8.82 1.30
CA SER A 153 -7.91 -9.42 0.00
C SER A 153 -7.18 -8.49 -0.99
N TRP A 154 -7.29 -7.17 -0.85
CA TRP A 154 -6.60 -6.18 -1.70
C TRP A 154 -5.88 -5.08 -0.90
N GLY A 155 -5.67 -5.29 0.39
CA GLY A 155 -5.10 -4.28 1.29
C GLY A 155 -3.69 -3.91 0.88
N PHE A 156 -3.38 -2.63 0.82
CA PHE A 156 -2.11 -2.16 0.24
C PHE A 156 -0.87 -2.67 0.97
N CYS A 157 -0.96 -2.99 2.25
CA CYS A 157 0.17 -3.52 3.04
C CYS A 157 0.08 -5.02 3.26
N THR A 158 -0.35 -5.78 2.24
CA THR A 158 -0.49 -7.24 2.32
C THR A 158 0.48 -7.97 1.40
N VAL A 159 0.87 -9.19 1.77
CA VAL A 159 1.87 -9.97 1.01
C VAL A 159 1.45 -10.23 -0.44
N ASN A 160 0.18 -10.49 -0.71
CA ASN A 160 -0.35 -10.70 -2.06
C ASN A 160 -0.23 -9.43 -2.94
N VAL A 161 -0.48 -8.25 -2.38
CA VAL A 161 -0.27 -6.97 -3.08
C VAL A 161 1.22 -6.69 -3.28
N PHE A 162 2.07 -7.05 -2.31
CA PHE A 162 3.52 -7.05 -2.49
C PHE A 162 3.97 -7.91 -3.66
N LEU A 163 3.48 -9.16 -3.77
CA LEU A 163 3.80 -10.06 -4.87
C LEU A 163 3.37 -9.47 -6.21
N MET A 164 2.13 -8.99 -6.32
CA MET A 164 1.65 -8.33 -7.55
C MET A 164 2.54 -7.14 -7.92
N THR A 165 2.93 -6.32 -6.94
CA THR A 165 3.78 -5.14 -7.17
C THR A 165 5.19 -5.53 -7.61
N LEU A 166 5.81 -6.53 -6.98
CA LEU A 166 7.12 -7.07 -7.36
C LEU A 166 7.11 -7.58 -8.80
N GLY A 167 6.09 -8.36 -9.17
CA GLY A 167 5.93 -8.87 -10.53
C GLY A 167 5.73 -7.75 -11.55
N LEU A 168 4.83 -6.81 -11.25
CA LEU A 168 4.53 -5.69 -12.14
C LEU A 168 5.71 -4.73 -12.32
N PHE A 169 6.37 -4.32 -11.23
CA PHE A 169 7.54 -3.43 -11.29
C PHE A 169 8.67 -4.08 -12.08
N SER A 170 8.89 -5.38 -11.90
CA SER A 170 9.88 -6.13 -12.67
C SER A 170 9.57 -6.17 -14.17
N LEU A 171 8.30 -6.28 -14.56
CA LEU A 171 7.89 -6.27 -15.97
C LEU A 171 7.99 -4.89 -16.59
N ILE A 172 7.50 -3.85 -15.89
CA ILE A 172 7.54 -2.47 -16.38
C ILE A 172 8.98 -1.95 -16.45
N GLY A 173 9.82 -2.25 -15.45
CA GLY A 173 11.21 -1.79 -15.41
C GLY A 173 12.12 -2.34 -16.51
N ARG A 174 11.61 -3.27 -17.33
CA ARG A 174 12.26 -3.83 -18.52
C ARG A 174 11.92 -3.10 -19.81
N LEU A 175 10.85 -2.29 -19.82
CA LEU A 175 10.45 -1.44 -20.94
C LEU A 175 11.37 -0.22 -21.04
#